data_AF-A0A0R2SSM1-F1
#
_entry.id   AF-A0A0R2SSM1-F1
#
_cell.length_a   1.000
_cell.length_b   1.000
_cell.length_c   1.000
_cell.angle_alpha   90.00
_cell.angle_beta   90.00
_cell.angle_gamma   90.00
#
_symmetry.space_group_name_H-M   'P 1'
#
loop_
_entity.id
_entity.type
_entity.pdbx_description
1 polymer ?
#
loop_
_entity_poly.entity_id
_entity_poly.type
_entity_poly.pdbx_seq_one_letter_code
_entity_poly.pdbx_strand_id
1 'polypeptide(L)'
;MGNGALIDKLTNETTPYLGAKLSAQEAALLLRGLRTLPLRLQRHQASALRLAKRICEHPGVTAVHHPGLSPAPYSSLTGYGGLFSFEVDDSIDIPAFCNSLELFRLGVSWGGYESLVMPADVSIRQAGTPSAAIDFGVPARLIRLFVGLEDPEDLWRDLHTALTSPVHRER
;
A
#
# COMPACT_ATOMS: atom_id res chain seq x y z
N MET A 1 17.83 -0.61 18.93
CA MET A 1 17.68 -2.08 19.01
C MET A 1 16.77 -2.41 20.19
N GLY A 2 16.05 -3.54 20.17
CA GLY A 2 15.10 -3.91 21.23
C GLY A 2 15.75 -4.22 22.58
N ASN A 3 14.93 -4.43 23.62
CA ASN A 3 15.39 -4.80 24.97
C ASN A 3 15.88 -6.27 24.98
N GLY A 4 17.15 -6.49 25.36
CA GLY A 4 17.79 -7.82 25.36
C GLY A 4 17.04 -8.86 26.20
N ALA A 5 16.61 -8.50 27.42
CA ALA A 5 15.87 -9.42 28.28
C ALA A 5 14.53 -9.87 27.66
N LEU A 6 13.86 -8.99 26.92
CA LEU A 6 12.63 -9.35 26.18
C LEU A 6 12.93 -10.24 24.98
N ILE A 7 14.03 -9.97 24.26
CA ILE A 7 14.48 -10.79 23.13
C ILE A 7 14.83 -12.21 23.60
N ASP A 8 15.55 -12.33 24.72
CA ASP A 8 15.92 -13.62 25.31
C ASP A 8 14.68 -14.41 25.73
N LYS A 9 13.71 -13.74 26.36
CA LYS A 9 12.44 -14.38 26.72
C LYS A 9 11.69 -14.91 25.49
N LEU A 10 11.56 -14.10 24.44
CA LEU A 10 10.91 -14.53 23.20
C LEU A 10 11.63 -15.73 22.57
N THR A 11 12.96 -15.69 22.53
CA THR A 11 13.81 -16.68 21.86
C THR A 11 13.84 -18.02 22.62
N ASN A 12 13.92 -17.97 23.94
CA ASN A 12 14.14 -19.16 24.77
C ASN A 12 12.86 -19.78 25.32
N GLU A 13 11.79 -18.99 25.49
CA GLU A 13 10.53 -19.47 26.03
C GLU A 13 9.46 -19.52 24.93
N THR A 14 9.12 -18.39 24.30
CA THR A 14 7.93 -18.33 23.42
C THR A 14 8.11 -19.10 22.11
N THR A 15 9.16 -18.82 21.35
CA THR A 15 9.36 -19.41 20.01
C THR A 15 9.52 -20.94 20.03
N PRO A 16 10.25 -21.56 20.99
CA PRO A 16 10.38 -23.01 21.05
C PRO A 16 9.04 -23.73 21.30
N TYR A 17 8.17 -23.17 22.13
CA TYR A 17 6.88 -23.81 22.45
C TYR A 17 5.82 -23.60 21.36
N LEU A 18 5.82 -22.46 20.65
CA LEU A 18 4.88 -22.21 19.56
C LEU A 18 5.31 -22.81 18.22
N GLY A 19 6.60 -23.07 18.02
CA GLY A 19 7.13 -23.68 16.79
C GLY A 19 7.07 -22.78 15.54
N ALA A 20 6.66 -21.52 15.66
CA ALA A 20 6.58 -20.55 14.58
C ALA A 20 7.97 -19.99 14.17
N LYS A 21 8.85 -20.88 13.70
CA LYS A 21 10.21 -20.55 13.26
C LYS A 21 10.25 -20.29 11.75
N LEU A 22 11.05 -19.30 11.34
CA LEU A 22 11.35 -19.03 9.94
C LEU A 22 12.23 -20.15 9.36
N SER A 23 11.92 -20.65 8.16
CA SER A 23 12.79 -21.64 7.52
C SER A 23 14.13 -21.02 7.10
N ALA A 24 15.18 -21.85 7.04
CA ALA A 24 16.51 -21.37 6.61
C ALA A 24 16.50 -20.83 5.17
N GLN A 25 15.66 -21.40 4.29
CA GLN A 25 15.52 -20.94 2.91
C GLN A 25 14.85 -19.57 2.84
N GLU A 26 13.75 -19.35 3.56
CA GLU A 26 13.10 -18.04 3.64
C GLU A 26 14.02 -16.99 4.27
N ALA A 27 14.77 -17.35 5.32
CA ALA A 27 15.77 -16.48 5.93
C ALA A 27 16.85 -16.05 4.91
N ALA A 28 17.33 -16.97 4.07
CA ALA A 28 18.28 -16.64 3.01
C ALA A 28 17.69 -15.67 1.96
N LEU A 29 16.42 -15.85 1.59
CA LEU A 29 15.72 -14.94 0.67
C LEU A 29 15.52 -13.55 1.29
N LEU A 30 15.13 -13.50 2.57
CA LEU A 30 15.00 -12.24 3.33
C LEU A 30 16.33 -11.49 3.38
N LEU A 31 17.41 -12.16 3.81
CA LEU A 31 18.75 -11.58 3.87
C LEU A 31 19.21 -11.08 2.48
N ARG A 32 18.88 -11.81 1.41
CA ARG A 32 19.14 -11.35 0.04
C ARG A 32 18.38 -10.07 -0.28
N GLY A 33 17.10 -9.99 0.07
CA GLY A 33 16.27 -8.80 -0.14
C GLY A 33 16.69 -7.59 0.69
N LEU A 34 17.22 -7.80 1.91
CA LEU A 34 17.69 -6.72 2.78
C LEU A 34 18.86 -5.93 2.18
N ARG A 35 19.72 -6.57 1.36
CA ARG A 35 20.87 -5.91 0.72
C ARG A 35 20.46 -4.73 -0.17
N THR A 36 19.28 -4.78 -0.77
CA THR A 36 18.77 -3.70 -1.64
C THR A 36 17.69 -2.84 -0.98
N LEU A 37 17.37 -3.09 0.29
CA LEU A 37 16.31 -2.38 1.01
C LEU A 37 16.48 -0.85 0.97
N PRO A 38 17.67 -0.26 1.22
CA PRO A 38 17.82 1.20 1.19
C PRO A 38 17.48 1.80 -0.18
N LEU A 39 17.92 1.15 -1.27
CA LEU A 39 17.65 1.61 -2.64
C LEU A 39 16.16 1.50 -2.99
N ARG A 40 15.52 0.39 -2.61
CA ARG A 40 14.10 0.17 -2.84
C ARG A 40 13.25 1.18 -2.07
N LEU A 41 13.53 1.41 -0.79
CA LEU A 41 12.78 2.38 0.02
C LEU A 41 12.89 3.80 -0.54
N GLN A 42 14.07 4.22 -0.98
CA GLN A 42 14.27 5.53 -1.61
C GLN A 42 13.39 5.66 -2.88
N ARG A 43 13.37 4.63 -3.74
CA ARG A 43 12.57 4.62 -4.96
C ARG A 43 11.07 4.62 -4.67
N HIS A 44 10.60 3.73 -3.80
CA HIS A 44 9.19 3.67 -3.39
C HIS A 44 8.69 5.01 -2.88
N GLN A 45 9.44 5.65 -1.99
CA GLN A 45 9.09 6.96 -1.43
C GLN A 45 9.02 8.05 -2.49
N ALA A 46 10.04 8.17 -3.34
CA ALA A 46 10.10 9.22 -4.35
C ALA A 46 8.95 9.08 -5.37
N SER A 47 8.69 7.85 -5.83
CA SER A 47 7.60 7.56 -6.78
C SER A 47 6.23 7.77 -6.14
N ALA A 48 5.99 7.26 -4.93
CA ALA A 48 4.69 7.39 -4.28
C ALA A 48 4.32 8.84 -3.97
N LEU A 49 5.26 9.65 -3.48
CA LEU A 49 4.97 11.06 -3.22
C LEU A 49 4.67 11.82 -4.53
N ARG A 50 5.35 11.48 -5.63
CA ARG A 50 5.08 12.07 -6.95
C ARG A 50 3.68 11.71 -7.44
N LEU A 51 3.29 10.44 -7.37
CA LEU A 51 1.96 9.98 -7.77
C LEU A 51 0.88 10.58 -6.87
N ALA A 52 1.07 10.58 -5.55
CA ALA A 52 0.12 11.15 -4.60
C ALA A 52 -0.17 12.64 -4.90
N LYS A 53 0.85 13.43 -5.24
CA LYS A 53 0.67 14.84 -5.64
C LYS A 53 -0.16 14.98 -6.91
N ARG A 54 0.11 14.18 -7.94
CA ARG A 54 -0.64 14.23 -9.20
C ARG A 54 -2.08 13.75 -9.05
N ILE A 55 -2.30 12.71 -8.23
CA ILE A 55 -3.64 12.20 -7.91
C ILE A 55 -4.47 13.28 -7.19
N CYS A 56 -3.86 14.12 -6.32
CA CYS A 56 -4.57 15.24 -5.68
C CYS A 56 -5.17 16.24 -6.67
N GLU A 57 -4.62 16.34 -7.88
CA GLU A 57 -5.05 17.30 -8.89
C GLU A 57 -6.23 16.78 -9.73
N HIS A 58 -6.60 15.50 -9.60
CA HIS A 58 -7.66 14.90 -10.39
C HIS A 58 -9.05 15.28 -9.86
N PRO A 59 -9.99 15.76 -10.70
CA PRO A 59 -11.28 16.28 -10.23
C PRO A 59 -12.19 15.25 -9.57
N GLY A 60 -12.06 13.96 -9.94
CA GLY A 60 -12.83 12.87 -9.33
C GLY A 60 -12.23 12.34 -8.01
N VAL A 61 -11.10 12.89 -7.54
CA VAL A 61 -10.46 12.50 -6.28
C VAL A 61 -10.88 13.47 -5.19
N THR A 62 -11.45 12.95 -4.11
CA THR A 62 -11.99 13.75 -2.99
C THR A 62 -10.99 13.93 -1.85
N ALA A 63 -10.08 12.98 -1.66
CA ALA A 63 -9.03 13.05 -0.64
C ALA A 63 -7.83 12.16 -1.02
N VAL A 64 -6.63 12.54 -0.58
CA VAL A 64 -5.42 11.70 -0.69
C VAL A 64 -4.75 11.58 0.67
N HIS A 65 -4.56 10.34 1.12
CA HIS A 65 -4.03 9.96 2.42
C HIS A 65 -2.58 9.50 2.29
N HIS A 66 -1.68 10.45 2.04
CA HIS A 66 -0.23 10.19 1.98
C HIS A 66 0.50 11.04 3.03
N PRO A 67 1.21 10.46 4.02
CA PRO A 67 1.84 11.21 5.11
C PRO A 67 2.84 12.28 4.65
N GLY A 68 3.48 12.07 3.49
CA GLY A 68 4.40 13.04 2.88
C GLY A 68 3.75 14.25 2.19
N LEU A 69 2.42 14.31 2.04
CA LEU A 69 1.73 15.50 1.50
C LEU A 69 1.60 16.61 2.54
N SER A 70 1.34 16.23 3.79
CA SER A 70 1.28 17.14 4.94
C SER A 70 1.99 16.46 6.13
N PRO A 71 3.33 16.47 6.14
CA PRO A 71 4.08 15.78 7.17
C PRO A 71 3.83 16.42 8.54
N ALA A 72 3.47 15.60 9.53
CA ALA A 72 3.23 16.10 10.88
C ALA A 72 4.49 16.79 11.45
N PRO A 73 4.36 17.92 12.15
CA PRO A 73 5.50 18.72 12.62
C PRO A 73 6.40 17.99 13.64
N TYR A 74 5.89 16.93 14.28
CA TYR A 74 6.60 16.07 15.22
C TYR A 74 7.05 14.73 14.60
N SER A 75 7.00 14.59 13.28
CA SER A 75 7.40 13.36 12.62
C SER A 75 8.93 13.23 12.62
N SER A 76 9.46 12.29 13.40
CA SER A 76 10.88 11.89 13.35
C SER A 76 11.19 10.98 12.14
N LEU A 77 10.25 10.82 11.22
CA LEU A 77 10.40 9.94 10.06
C LEU A 77 11.25 10.63 8.99
N THR A 78 12.23 9.91 8.46
CA THR A 78 13.07 10.37 7.34
C THR A 78 12.45 10.03 5.98
N GLY A 79 11.25 9.44 5.97
CA GLY A 79 10.60 8.89 4.79
C GLY A 79 9.22 8.30 5.04
N TYR A 80 8.45 8.13 3.97
CA TYR A 80 7.03 7.72 4.03
C TYR A 80 6.70 6.43 3.26
N GLY A 81 7.69 5.83 2.58
CA GLY A 81 7.52 4.58 1.84
C GLY A 81 6.61 4.71 0.61
N GLY A 82 6.17 3.57 0.08
CA GLY A 82 5.40 3.49 -1.17
C GLY A 82 3.88 3.31 -0.99
N LEU A 83 3.38 3.31 0.24
CA LEU A 83 2.01 2.93 0.55
C LEU A 83 1.16 4.16 0.90
N PHE A 84 0.05 4.36 0.19
CA PHE A 84 -0.92 5.39 0.50
C PHE A 84 -2.31 5.01 -0.02
N SER A 85 -3.30 5.83 0.26
CA SER A 85 -4.64 5.66 -0.29
C SER A 85 -5.23 6.98 -0.75
N PHE A 86 -6.29 6.92 -1.54
CA PHE A 86 -7.07 8.06 -1.96
C PHE A 86 -8.55 7.69 -2.04
N GLU A 87 -9.41 8.70 -1.92
CA GLU A 87 -10.85 8.56 -2.03
C GLU A 87 -11.32 9.20 -3.33
N VAL A 88 -12.37 8.63 -3.91
CA VAL A 88 -12.95 9.10 -5.17
C VAL A 88 -14.44 9.41 -5.01
N ASP A 89 -14.95 10.37 -5.77
CA ASP A 89 -16.39 10.63 -5.87
C ASP A 89 -17.08 9.63 -6.80
N ASP A 90 -18.40 9.74 -6.94
CA ASP A 90 -19.23 8.85 -7.75
C ASP A 90 -18.99 8.95 -9.27
N SER A 91 -18.15 9.88 -9.74
CA SER A 91 -17.74 9.92 -11.14
C SER A 91 -16.75 8.81 -11.52
N ILE A 92 -16.15 8.13 -10.53
CA ILE A 92 -15.22 7.02 -10.74
C ILE A 92 -15.89 5.71 -10.32
N ASP A 93 -15.98 4.76 -11.24
CA ASP A 93 -16.37 3.38 -10.94
C ASP A 93 -15.12 2.58 -10.51
N ILE A 94 -15.06 2.22 -9.22
CA ILE A 94 -13.87 1.64 -8.60
C ILE A 94 -13.53 0.25 -9.20
N PRO A 95 -14.47 -0.69 -9.35
CA PRO A 95 -14.23 -1.92 -10.12
C PRO A 95 -13.68 -1.68 -11.53
N ALA A 96 -14.29 -0.78 -12.30
CA ALA A 96 -13.85 -0.49 -13.67
C ALA A 96 -12.44 0.13 -13.69
N PHE A 97 -12.19 1.09 -12.80
CA PHE A 97 -10.87 1.68 -12.59
C PHE A 97 -9.82 0.60 -12.29
N CYS A 98 -10.07 -0.25 -11.29
CA CYS A 98 -9.12 -1.30 -10.90
C CYS A 98 -8.86 -2.30 -12.03
N ASN A 99 -9.89 -2.66 -12.80
CA ASN A 99 -9.77 -3.61 -13.91
C ASN A 99 -9.09 -3.02 -15.16
N SER A 100 -9.05 -1.69 -15.27
CA SER A 100 -8.41 -0.99 -16.40
C SER A 100 -6.90 -0.77 -16.24
N LEU A 101 -6.37 -0.98 -15.03
CA LEU A 101 -4.94 -0.80 -14.74
C LEU A 101 -4.14 -1.96 -15.34
N GLU A 102 -3.07 -1.64 -16.07
CA GLU A 102 -2.18 -2.61 -16.69
C GLU A 102 -0.92 -2.87 -15.86
N LEU A 103 -0.44 -1.85 -15.13
CA LEU A 103 0.78 -1.96 -14.31
C LEU A 103 0.45 -2.25 -12.85
N PHE A 104 -0.58 -1.59 -12.30
CA PHE A 104 -1.04 -1.88 -10.94
C PHE A 104 -1.87 -3.17 -10.92
N ARG A 105 -1.41 -4.18 -10.18
CA ARG A 105 -2.16 -5.44 -10.02
C ARG A 105 -3.05 -5.40 -8.78
N LEU A 106 -4.18 -6.10 -8.82
CA LEU A 106 -4.98 -6.35 -7.63
C LEU A 106 -4.18 -7.18 -6.61
N GLY A 107 -3.96 -6.64 -5.40
CA GLY A 107 -3.16 -7.32 -4.38
C GLY A 107 -3.39 -6.81 -2.96
N VAL A 108 -3.58 -7.76 -2.03
CA VAL A 108 -3.78 -7.47 -0.59
C VAL A 108 -2.48 -7.14 0.14
N SER A 109 -1.34 -7.62 -0.36
CA SER A 109 -0.02 -7.38 0.24
C SER A 109 0.57 -6.03 -0.19
N TRP A 110 1.84 -5.79 0.13
CA TRP A 110 2.63 -4.62 -0.26
C TRP A 110 4.11 -4.83 0.12
N GLY A 111 5.00 -3.95 -0.32
CA GLY A 111 6.43 -3.99 0.01
C GLY A 111 7.30 -4.79 -0.98
N GLY A 112 6.68 -5.37 -2.01
CA GLY A 112 7.35 -5.99 -3.15
C GLY A 112 7.94 -4.98 -4.12
N TYR A 113 8.37 -5.44 -5.30
CA TYR A 113 8.80 -4.52 -6.37
C TYR A 113 7.65 -4.14 -7.31
N GLU A 114 6.58 -4.92 -7.30
CA GLU A 114 5.38 -4.72 -8.10
C GLU A 114 4.46 -3.66 -7.50
N SER A 115 3.88 -2.83 -8.36
CA SER A 115 2.81 -1.91 -8.00
C SER A 115 1.48 -2.65 -7.80
N LEU A 116 0.77 -2.33 -6.70
CA LEU A 116 -0.48 -2.98 -6.32
C LEU A 116 -1.59 -1.96 -6.04
N VAL A 117 -2.81 -2.34 -6.42
CA VAL A 117 -4.05 -1.62 -6.12
C VAL A 117 -4.99 -2.52 -5.31
N MET A 118 -5.72 -1.92 -4.37
CA MET A 118 -6.73 -2.63 -3.59
C MET A 118 -7.87 -1.69 -3.20
N PRO A 119 -9.10 -1.92 -3.69
CA PRO A 119 -10.26 -1.19 -3.22
C PRO A 119 -10.60 -1.59 -1.77
N ALA A 120 -10.94 -0.60 -0.94
CA ALA A 120 -11.26 -0.82 0.48
C ALA A 120 -12.45 -1.76 0.69
N ASP A 121 -13.37 -1.81 -0.27
CA ASP A 121 -14.53 -2.70 -0.28
C ASP A 121 -14.14 -4.18 -0.07
N VAL A 122 -12.95 -4.61 -0.53
CA VAL A 122 -12.44 -5.97 -0.30
C VAL A 122 -12.24 -6.27 1.19
N SER A 123 -11.77 -5.30 1.97
CA SER A 123 -11.62 -5.44 3.42
C SER A 123 -12.94 -5.26 4.17
N ILE A 124 -13.80 -4.36 3.70
CA ILE A 124 -15.10 -4.08 4.33
C ILE A 124 -16.02 -5.30 4.21
N ARG A 125 -16.03 -5.96 3.05
CA ARG A 125 -16.86 -7.15 2.79
C ARG A 125 -16.25 -8.47 3.25
N GLN A 126 -15.08 -8.45 3.86
CA GLN A 126 -14.44 -9.67 4.35
C GLN A 126 -15.37 -10.36 5.36
N ALA A 127 -15.66 -11.64 5.11
CA ALA A 127 -16.54 -12.42 5.98
C ALA A 127 -15.88 -12.69 7.35
N GLY A 128 -16.68 -12.56 8.41
CA GLY A 128 -16.26 -12.79 9.79
C GLY A 128 -16.18 -11.50 10.61
N THR A 129 -16.39 -11.64 11.91
CA THR A 129 -16.17 -10.56 12.89
C THR A 129 -14.92 -10.90 13.72
N PRO A 130 -14.16 -9.89 14.18
CA PRO A 130 -14.33 -8.45 13.92
C PRO A 130 -13.82 -8.02 12.52
N SER A 131 -14.35 -6.92 11.99
CA SER A 131 -13.85 -6.29 10.76
C SER A 131 -13.15 -4.97 11.11
N ALA A 132 -11.82 -4.99 11.12
CA ALA A 132 -11.02 -3.80 11.41
C ALA A 132 -11.35 -2.63 10.47
N ALA A 133 -11.67 -2.90 9.20
CA ALA A 133 -12.06 -1.84 8.26
C ALA A 133 -13.34 -1.12 8.70
N ILE A 134 -14.32 -1.85 9.24
CA ILE A 134 -15.54 -1.27 9.78
C ILE A 134 -15.25 -0.55 11.11
N ASP A 135 -14.51 -1.19 12.00
CA ASP A 135 -14.20 -0.66 13.33
C ASP A 135 -13.39 0.65 13.28
N PHE A 136 -12.48 0.78 12.31
CA PHE A 136 -11.70 1.99 12.06
C PHE A 136 -12.39 2.99 11.11
N GLY A 137 -13.60 2.69 10.63
CA GLY A 137 -14.38 3.60 9.78
C GLY A 137 -13.75 3.86 8.41
N VAL A 138 -13.14 2.84 7.79
CA VAL A 138 -12.53 2.97 6.46
C VAL A 138 -13.59 3.35 5.42
N PRO A 139 -13.41 4.45 4.66
CA PRO A 139 -14.39 4.86 3.66
C PRO A 139 -14.58 3.81 2.56
N ALA A 140 -15.83 3.59 2.16
CA ALA A 140 -16.16 2.59 1.12
C ALA A 140 -15.57 2.92 -0.25
N ARG A 141 -15.38 4.22 -0.54
CA ARG A 141 -14.83 4.72 -1.81
C ARG A 141 -13.32 4.97 -1.75
N LEU A 142 -12.62 4.32 -0.82
CA LEU A 142 -11.18 4.41 -0.68
C LEU A 142 -10.48 3.35 -1.53
N ILE A 143 -9.40 3.76 -2.19
CA ILE A 143 -8.51 2.90 -2.97
C ILE A 143 -7.12 2.99 -2.37
N ARG A 144 -6.54 1.84 -2.02
CA ARG A 144 -5.17 1.73 -1.52
C ARG A 144 -4.24 1.44 -2.68
N LEU A 145 -3.12 2.16 -2.73
CA LEU A 145 -2.01 1.91 -3.65
C LEU A 145 -0.75 1.54 -2.87
N PHE A 146 -0.04 0.54 -3.38
CA PHE A 146 1.37 0.36 -3.12
C PHE A 146 2.13 0.61 -4.42
N VAL A 147 3.01 1.61 -4.40
CA VAL A 147 3.83 2.00 -5.55
C VAL A 147 5.12 1.21 -5.52
N GLY A 148 5.31 0.39 -6.54
CA GLY A 148 6.45 -0.49 -6.75
C GLY A 148 7.72 0.25 -7.20
N LEU A 149 8.54 -0.44 -7.98
CA LEU A 149 9.83 0.04 -8.48
C LEU A 149 9.82 0.42 -9.96
N GLU A 150 8.66 0.35 -10.61
CA GLU A 150 8.48 0.73 -12.01
C GLU A 150 8.81 2.23 -12.26
N ASP A 151 8.76 2.66 -13.52
CA ASP A 151 8.92 4.06 -13.85
C ASP A 151 7.70 4.89 -13.38
N PRO A 152 7.88 5.98 -12.61
CA PRO A 152 6.77 6.76 -12.09
C PRO A 152 5.95 7.45 -13.18
N GLU A 153 6.50 7.72 -14.37
CA GLU A 153 5.71 8.26 -15.47
C GLU A 153 4.83 7.18 -16.12
N ASP A 154 5.34 5.97 -16.26
CA ASP A 154 4.53 4.84 -16.73
C ASP A 154 3.40 4.53 -15.74
N LEU A 155 3.70 4.48 -14.44
CA LEU A 155 2.68 4.32 -13.40
C LEU A 155 1.67 5.45 -13.39
N TRP A 156 2.11 6.71 -13.59
CA TRP A 156 1.18 7.83 -13.70
C TRP A 156 0.29 7.71 -14.92
N ARG A 157 0.84 7.33 -16.08
CA ARG A 157 0.05 7.17 -17.31
C ARG A 157 -1.00 6.09 -17.14
N ASP A 158 -0.66 4.97 -16.50
CA ASP A 158 -1.59 3.89 -16.16
C ASP A 158 -2.74 4.41 -15.29
N LEU A 159 -2.41 5.06 -14.16
CA LEU A 159 -3.39 5.65 -13.25
C LEU A 159 -4.25 6.74 -13.92
N HIS A 160 -3.65 7.66 -14.66
CA HIS A 160 -4.36 8.76 -15.31
C HIS A 160 -5.33 8.24 -16.37
N THR A 161 -4.92 7.24 -17.16
CA THR A 161 -5.80 6.61 -18.16
C THR A 161 -7.00 5.94 -17.47
N ALA A 162 -6.74 5.20 -16.38
CA ALA A 162 -7.80 4.58 -15.60
C ALA A 162 -8.74 5.61 -14.93
N LEU A 163 -8.21 6.71 -14.39
CA LEU A 163 -8.98 7.76 -13.71
C LEU A 163 -9.86 8.58 -14.67
N THR A 164 -9.43 8.72 -15.93
CA THR A 164 -10.14 9.50 -16.96
C THR A 164 -11.04 8.65 -17.87
N SER A 165 -11.00 7.33 -17.70
CA SER A 165 -11.84 6.42 -18.49
C SER A 165 -13.31 6.62 -18.13
N PRO A 166 -14.21 6.79 -19.13
CA PRO A 166 -15.61 7.04 -18.88
C PRO A 166 -16.25 5.85 -18.16
N VAL A 167 -17.08 6.14 -17.15
CA VAL A 167 -17.88 5.11 -16.46
C VAL A 167 -18.76 4.39 -17.48
N HIS A 168 -18.49 3.10 -17.70
CA HIS A 168 -19.46 2.23 -18.36
C HIS A 168 -20.62 1.97 -17.39
N ARG A 169 -21.61 2.87 -17.42
CA ARG A 169 -22.91 2.61 -16.80
C ARG A 169 -23.63 1.56 -17.64
N GLU A 170 -23.41 0.29 -17.36
CA GLU A 170 -24.37 -0.74 -17.76
C GLU A 170 -25.68 -0.49 -16.99
N ARG A 171 -26.80 -0.56 -17.73
CA ARG A 171 -28.16 -0.28 -17.26
C ARG A 171 -28.73 -1.42 -16.44
#